data_AF-A0A416CH50-F1
#
_entry.id   AF-A0A416CH50-F1
#
_cell.length_a   1.000
_cell.length_b   1.000
_cell.length_c   1.000
_cell.angle_alpha   90.00
_cell.angle_beta   90.00
_cell.angle_gamma   90.00
#
_symmetry.space_group_name_H-M   'P 1'
#
loop_
_entity.id
_entity.type
_entity.pdbx_description
1 polymer ?
#
loop_
_entity_poly.entity_id
_entity_poly.type
_entity_poly.pdbx_seq_one_letter_code
_entity_poly.pdbx_strand_id
1 'polypeptide(L)'
;MQGHSLLGNDHRQFVFSEAQFGSQTNSKIGYMLRSDSYKLLVYGSMQDCVFYDLKKDPFELHDVSKEPDYQETLHRYQTALSDFVLFHALGKVHLDTKAPQQRNQEVLNKQAEELKAFIRSQW
;
A
#
# COMPACT_ATOMS: atom_id res chain seq x y z
N MET A 1 11.66 -5.37 12.23
CA MET A 1 11.30 -6.32 11.15
C MET A 1 9.82 -6.08 10.84
N GLN A 2 9.42 -5.87 9.58
CA GLN A 2 8.01 -5.57 9.22
C GLN A 2 7.16 -6.85 8.99
N GLY A 3 7.78 -8.03 9.05
CA GLY A 3 7.07 -9.31 8.97
C GLY A 3 6.53 -9.75 10.33
N HIS A 4 5.36 -10.39 10.31
CA HIS A 4 4.78 -11.08 11.47
C HIS A 4 5.21 -12.54 11.48
N SER A 5 5.42 -13.11 12.67
CA SER A 5 5.72 -14.53 12.84
C SER A 5 4.52 -15.39 12.41
N LEU A 6 4.77 -16.49 11.71
CA LEU A 6 3.73 -17.45 11.33
C LEU A 6 3.33 -18.40 12.47
N LEU A 7 4.04 -18.38 13.59
CA LEU A 7 3.75 -19.22 14.76
C LEU A 7 2.59 -18.67 15.62
N GLY A 8 2.19 -17.42 15.41
CA GLY A 8 1.07 -16.78 16.12
C GLY A 8 -0.19 -16.68 15.26
N ASN A 9 -1.28 -16.24 15.88
CA ASN A 9 -2.57 -15.98 15.21
C ASN A 9 -2.70 -14.54 14.67
N ASP A 10 -1.59 -13.83 14.52
CA ASP A 10 -1.58 -12.46 14.01
C ASP A 10 -1.60 -12.49 12.48
N HIS A 11 -2.80 -12.33 11.93
CA HIS A 11 -3.03 -12.34 10.49
C HIS A 11 -3.10 -10.91 9.97
N ARG A 12 -2.23 -10.59 9.00
CA ARG A 12 -2.30 -9.33 8.29
C ARG A 12 -3.54 -9.28 7.41
N GLN A 13 -4.21 -8.14 7.39
CA GLN A 13 -5.37 -7.90 6.52
C GLN A 13 -4.96 -7.84 5.04
N PHE A 14 -3.78 -7.28 4.77
CA PHE A 14 -3.27 -7.10 3.41
C PHE A 14 -1.83 -7.63 3.27
N VAL A 15 -1.53 -8.15 2.08
CA VAL A 15 -0.16 -8.34 1.58
C VAL A 15 0.11 -7.31 0.49
N PHE A 16 1.37 -6.90 0.41
CA PHE A 16 1.84 -5.89 -0.53
C PHE A 16 3.00 -6.44 -1.37
N SER A 17 3.07 -6.01 -2.62
CA SER A 17 4.22 -6.23 -3.49
C SER A 17 4.48 -4.99 -4.33
N GLU A 18 5.74 -4.77 -4.67
CA GLU A 18 6.17 -3.72 -5.59
C GLU A 18 6.85 -4.37 -6.80
N ALA A 19 6.69 -3.76 -7.96
CA ALA A 19 7.41 -4.12 -9.17
C ALA A 19 7.72 -2.87 -9.98
N GLN A 20 8.84 -2.89 -10.71
CA GLN A 20 9.15 -1.84 -11.68
C GLN A 20 8.82 -2.34 -13.08
N PHE A 21 8.09 -1.52 -13.83
CA PHE A 21 7.62 -1.77 -15.18
C PHE A 21 8.18 -0.73 -16.15
N GLY A 22 8.07 -0.99 -17.46
CA GLY A 22 8.48 -0.06 -18.51
C GLY A 22 9.93 -0.25 -18.97
N SER A 23 10.44 0.73 -19.72
CA SER A 23 11.81 0.74 -20.25
C SER A 23 12.75 1.53 -19.35
N GLN A 24 14.06 1.44 -19.59
CA GLN A 24 15.04 2.28 -18.89
C GLN A 24 14.76 3.79 -19.02
N THR A 25 14.17 4.23 -20.12
CA THR A 25 13.86 5.63 -20.40
C THR A 25 12.44 6.04 -20.00
N ASN A 26 11.58 5.08 -19.61
CA ASN A 26 10.21 5.33 -19.19
C ASN A 26 9.77 4.28 -18.15
N SER A 27 10.45 4.28 -17.01
CA SER A 27 10.15 3.34 -15.94
C SER A 27 8.95 3.81 -15.11
N LYS A 28 8.03 2.90 -14.81
CA LYS A 28 6.92 3.09 -13.86
C LYS A 28 7.10 2.17 -12.67
N ILE A 29 6.90 2.66 -11.46
CA ILE A 29 6.70 1.79 -10.30
C ILE A 29 5.25 1.32 -10.34
N GLY A 30 5.02 0.04 -10.04
CA GLY A 30 3.71 -0.49 -9.82
C GLY A 30 3.62 -1.25 -8.51
N TYR A 31 2.40 -1.29 -7.99
CA TYR A 31 2.09 -1.81 -6.68
C TYR A 31 0.98 -2.84 -6.76
N MET A 32 1.05 -3.83 -5.88
CA MET A 32 -0.03 -4.78 -5.63
C MET A 32 -0.44 -4.67 -4.16
N LEU A 33 -1.74 -4.53 -3.92
CA LEU A 33 -2.35 -4.74 -2.61
C LEU A 33 -3.35 -5.89 -2.71
N ARG A 34 -3.23 -6.90 -1.85
CA ARG A 34 -4.09 -8.08 -1.88
C ARG A 34 -4.60 -8.44 -0.49
N SER A 35 -5.86 -8.84 -0.42
CA SER A 35 -6.46 -9.54 0.73
C SER A 35 -6.82 -10.98 0.35
N ASP A 36 -7.62 -11.64 1.19
CA ASP A 36 -8.21 -12.94 0.88
C ASP A 36 -9.33 -12.88 -0.18
N SER A 37 -9.85 -11.68 -0.46
CA SER A 37 -11.08 -11.47 -1.24
C SER A 37 -10.86 -10.65 -2.50
N TYR A 38 -9.92 -9.71 -2.51
CA TYR A 38 -9.66 -8.86 -3.67
C TYR A 38 -8.18 -8.58 -3.88
N LYS A 39 -7.84 -8.20 -5.11
CA LYS A 39 -6.50 -7.77 -5.50
C LYS A 39 -6.58 -6.50 -6.32
N LEU A 40 -5.81 -5.51 -5.91
CA LEU A 40 -5.58 -4.26 -6.64
C LEU A 40 -4.16 -4.29 -7.22
N LEU A 41 -4.03 -3.96 -8.50
CA LEU A 41 -2.77 -3.64 -9.15
C LEU A 41 -2.80 -2.20 -9.66
N VAL A 42 -1.74 -1.44 -9.40
CA VAL A 42 -1.60 -0.03 -9.79
C VAL A 42 -0.33 0.15 -10.59
N TYR A 43 -0.41 0.86 -11.72
CA TYR A 43 0.69 1.10 -12.64
C TYR A 43 1.04 2.59 -12.71
N GLY A 44 1.89 3.07 -11.82
CA GLY A 44 2.30 4.47 -11.74
C GLY A 44 1.27 5.42 -11.13
N SER A 45 -0.03 5.30 -11.47
CA SER A 45 -1.10 6.12 -10.87
C SER A 45 -2.32 5.29 -10.48
N MET A 46 -3.07 5.72 -9.46
CA MET A 46 -4.30 5.05 -9.00
C MET A 46 -5.39 4.97 -10.06
N GLN A 47 -5.34 5.84 -11.09
CA GLN A 47 -6.26 5.79 -12.23
C GLN A 47 -5.87 4.71 -13.25
N ASP A 48 -4.60 4.33 -13.32
CA ASP A 48 -4.06 3.26 -14.16
C ASP A 48 -3.98 1.98 -13.30
N CYS A 49 -5.14 1.35 -13.06
CA CYS A 49 -5.26 0.19 -12.17
C CYS A 49 -6.15 -0.92 -12.74
N VAL A 50 -6.00 -2.13 -12.20
CA VAL A 50 -6.92 -3.25 -12.40
C VAL A 50 -7.30 -3.83 -11.04
N PHE A 51 -8.54 -4.31 -10.94
CA PHE A 51 -9.12 -4.80 -9.69
C PHE A 51 -9.83 -6.14 -9.92
N TYR A 52 -9.56 -7.12 -9.06
CA TYR A 52 -10.09 -8.48 -9.18
C TYR A 52 -10.83 -8.90 -7.92
N ASP A 53 -12.02 -9.49 -8.09
CA ASP A 53 -12.73 -10.24 -7.06
C ASP A 53 -12.22 -11.68 -7.06
N LEU A 54 -11.37 -12.02 -6.09
CA LEU A 54 -10.72 -13.33 -6.00
C LEU A 54 -11.66 -14.43 -5.50
N LYS A 55 -12.81 -14.07 -4.91
CA LYS A 55 -13.81 -15.06 -4.48
C LYS A 55 -14.60 -15.57 -5.69
N LYS A 56 -14.93 -14.67 -6.64
CA LYS A 56 -15.67 -15.00 -7.85
C LYS A 56 -14.76 -15.39 -9.02
N ASP A 57 -13.58 -14.78 -9.09
CA ASP A 57 -12.60 -14.98 -10.16
C ASP A 57 -11.19 -15.21 -9.57
N PRO A 58 -10.92 -16.42 -9.05
CA PRO A 58 -9.63 -16.75 -8.44
C PRO A 58 -8.47 -16.76 -9.44
N PHE A 59 -8.74 -16.75 -10.75
CA PHE A 59 -7.74 -16.77 -11.81
C PHE A 59 -7.48 -15.39 -12.41
N GLU A 60 -8.11 -14.34 -11.89
CA GLU A 60 -7.84 -12.94 -12.25
C GLU A 60 -8.05 -12.66 -13.77
N LEU A 61 -9.09 -13.27 -14.36
CA LEU A 61 -9.40 -13.18 -15.79
C LEU A 61 -10.22 -11.93 -16.14
N HIS A 62 -10.99 -11.38 -15.18
CA HIS A 62 -11.92 -10.29 -15.41
C HIS A 62 -11.61 -9.10 -14.49
N ASP A 63 -11.15 -8.00 -15.09
CA ASP A 63 -10.98 -6.73 -14.40
C ASP A 63 -12.35 -6.09 -14.11
N VAL A 64 -12.65 -5.88 -12.83
CA VAL A 64 -13.89 -5.25 -12.35
C VAL A 64 -13.69 -3.78 -11.94
N SER A 65 -12.53 -3.17 -12.24
CA SER A 65 -12.19 -1.79 -11.85
C SER A 65 -13.17 -0.72 -12.33
N LYS A 66 -13.92 -0.98 -13.41
CA LYS A 66 -14.89 -0.05 -14.01
C LYS A 66 -16.33 -0.37 -13.65
N GLU A 67 -16.57 -1.47 -12.94
CA GLU A 67 -17.90 -1.91 -12.58
C GLU A 67 -18.43 -1.07 -11.40
N PRO A 68 -19.65 -0.48 -11.50
CA PRO A 68 -20.21 0.39 -10.47
C PRO A 68 -20.26 -0.24 -9.08
N ASP A 69 -20.63 -1.52 -9.01
CA ASP A 69 -20.81 -2.26 -7.76
C ASP A 69 -19.51 -2.43 -6.97
N TYR A 70 -18.36 -2.30 -7.62
CA TYR A 70 -17.05 -2.46 -6.99
C TYR A 70 -16.36 -1.14 -6.65
N GLN A 71 -16.93 0.02 -7.03
CA GLN A 71 -16.25 1.32 -6.88
C GLN A 71 -15.95 1.68 -5.42
N GLU A 72 -16.88 1.44 -4.50
CA GLU A 72 -16.65 1.68 -3.07
C GLU A 72 -15.51 0.81 -2.53
N THR A 73 -15.51 -0.47 -2.93
CA THR A 73 -14.48 -1.41 -2.49
C THR A 73 -13.12 -1.10 -3.11
N LEU A 74 -13.08 -0.75 -4.39
CA LEU A 74 -11.88 -0.29 -5.08
C LEU A 74 -11.29 0.95 -4.39
N HIS A 75 -12.13 1.94 -4.10
CA HIS A 75 -11.71 3.17 -3.43
C HIS A 75 -11.06 2.87 -2.08
N ARG A 76 -11.67 1.99 -1.26
CA ARG A 76 -11.07 1.55 0.01
C ARG A 76 -9.68 0.92 -0.18
N TYR A 77 -9.47 0.13 -1.24
CA TYR A 77 -8.15 -0.47 -1.53
C TYR A 77 -7.14 0.57 -1.99
N GLN A 78 -7.55 1.55 -2.79
CA GLN A 78 -6.70 2.66 -3.20
C GLN A 78 -6.27 3.51 -1.99
N THR A 79 -7.19 3.80 -1.06
CA THR A 79 -6.88 4.50 0.19
C THR A 79 -5.91 3.70 1.07
N ALA A 80 -6.14 2.39 1.23
CA ALA A 80 -5.22 1.53 1.99
C ALA A 80 -3.82 1.45 1.35
N LEU A 81 -3.75 1.40 0.02
CA LEU A 81 -2.47 1.42 -0.70
C LEU A 81 -1.76 2.77 -0.53
N SER A 82 -2.47 3.89 -0.63
CA SER A 82 -1.92 5.24 -0.37
C SER A 82 -1.33 5.33 1.04
N ASP A 83 -2.06 4.86 2.05
CA ASP A 83 -1.59 4.82 3.44
C ASP A 83 -0.31 3.98 3.56
N PHE A 84 -0.28 2.81 2.92
CA PHE A 84 0.90 1.96 2.90
C PHE A 84 2.11 2.66 2.27
N VAL A 85 1.95 3.22 1.07
CA VAL A 85 3.05 3.88 0.33
C VAL A 85 3.61 5.08 1.10
N LEU A 86 2.74 5.89 1.69
CA LEU A 86 3.15 7.11 2.40
C LEU A 86 3.81 6.84 3.75
N PHE A 87 3.37 5.79 4.46
CA PHE A 87 3.70 5.64 5.88
C PHE A 87 4.39 4.34 6.26
N HIS A 88 4.35 3.33 5.39
CA HIS A 88 4.81 1.98 5.70
C HIS A 88 5.86 1.46 4.70
N ALA A 89 5.82 1.90 3.43
CA ALA A 89 6.71 1.45 2.35
C ALA A 89 8.14 1.99 2.44
N LEU A 90 8.35 3.11 3.15
CA LEU A 90 9.70 3.62 3.35
C LEU A 90 10.45 2.71 4.34
N GLY A 91 11.37 1.92 3.79
CA GLY A 91 12.44 1.31 4.57
C GLY A 91 13.04 2.36 5.49
N LYS A 92 13.29 1.98 6.74
CA LYS A 92 13.96 2.83 7.73
C LYS A 92 15.18 3.49 7.08
N VAL A 93 15.12 4.80 6.81
CA VAL A 93 16.18 5.55 6.10
C VAL A 93 17.44 5.73 6.96
N HIS A 94 17.47 5.10 8.13
CA HIS A 94 18.62 5.10 9.03
C HIS A 94 19.35 3.76 8.91
N LEU A 95 20.60 3.85 8.46
CA LEU A 95 21.56 2.74 8.50
C LEU A 95 21.95 2.38 9.94
N ASP A 96 21.89 3.34 10.86
CA ASP A 96 22.16 3.16 12.29
C ASP A 96 21.07 3.81 13.15
N THR A 97 20.28 2.98 13.84
CA THR A 97 19.26 3.44 14.80
C THR A 97 19.83 4.14 16.04
N LYS A 98 21.13 3.98 16.31
CA LYS A 98 21.83 4.56 17.48
C LYS A 98 22.55 5.86 17.14
N ALA A 99 22.54 6.29 15.87
CA ALA A 99 23.17 7.52 15.46
C ALA A 99 22.57 8.73 16.23
N PRO A 100 23.40 9.68 16.69
CA PRO A 100 22.93 10.89 17.35
C PRO A 100 21.94 11.65 16.47
N GLN A 101 20.74 11.91 16.99
CA GLN A 101 19.74 12.70 16.28
C GLN A 101 19.82 14.17 16.71
N GLN A 102 19.76 15.09 15.75
CA GLN A 102 19.70 16.53 16.04
C GLN A 102 18.33 16.99 16.56
N ARG A 103 17.27 16.22 16.31
CA ARG A 103 15.89 16.54 16.70
C ARG A 103 15.34 15.48 17.64
N ASN A 104 14.46 15.88 18.55
CA ASN A 104 13.78 14.95 19.44
C ASN A 104 12.83 14.03 18.63
N GLN A 105 13.05 12.72 18.73
CA GLN A 105 12.28 11.69 18.03
C GLN A 105 10.79 11.71 18.38
N GLU A 106 10.40 12.07 19.60
CA GLU A 106 8.99 12.15 20.02
C GLU A 106 8.24 13.23 19.22
N VAL A 107 8.90 14.37 18.98
CA VAL A 107 8.34 15.48 18.19
C VAL A 107 8.15 15.06 16.73
N LEU A 108 9.15 14.37 16.16
CA LEU A 108 9.09 13.86 14.79
C LEU A 108 7.99 12.81 14.63
N ASN A 109 7.84 11.91 15.60
CA ASN A 109 6.77 10.90 15.59
C ASN A 109 5.39 11.56 15.65
N LYS A 110 5.21 12.56 16.52
CA LYS A 110 3.94 13.30 16.63
C LYS A 110 3.57 13.98 15.30
N GLN A 111 4.53 14.66 14.66
CA GLN A 111 4.33 15.30 13.36
C GLN A 111 3.97 14.28 12.27
N ALA A 112 4.58 13.09 12.28
CA ALA A 112 4.24 12.03 11.34
C ALA A 112 2.80 11.54 11.54
N GLU A 113 2.35 11.36 12.80
CA GLU A 113 0.96 10.98 13.09
C GLU A 113 -0.06 12.07 12.72
N GLU A 114 0.27 13.35 12.95
CA GLU A 114 -0.57 14.48 12.53
C GLU A 114 -0.69 14.54 11.00
N LEU A 115 0.41 14.34 10.28
CA LEU A 115 0.42 14.29 8.81
C LEU A 115 -0.39 13.10 8.28
N LYS A 116 -0.27 11.91 8.91
CA LYS A 116 -1.11 10.74 8.61
C LYS A 116 -2.58 11.05 8.75
N ALA A 117 -2.97 11.65 9.88
CA ALA A 117 -4.35 12.01 10.15
C ALA A 117 -4.89 13.00 9.12
N PHE A 118 -4.10 14.03 8.77
CA PHE A 118 -4.48 15.00 7.74
C PHE A 118 -4.66 14.34 6.37
N ILE A 119 -3.71 13.52 5.92
CA ILE A 119 -3.82 12.86 4.62
C ILE A 119 -5.02 11.93 4.58
N ARG A 120 -5.25 11.12 5.63
CA ARG A 120 -6.44 10.26 5.73
C ARG A 120 -7.77 11.02 5.75
N SER A 121 -7.78 12.31 6.11
CA SER A 121 -9.01 13.11 6.12
C SER A 121 -9.34 13.73 4.76
N GLN A 122 -8.40 13.72 3.80
CA GLN A 122 -8.59 14.30 2.47
C GLN A 122 -9.04 13.26 1.44
N TRP A 123 -9.09 11.98 1.82
CA TRP A 123 -9.39 10.84 0.95
C TRP A 123 -10.46 9.95 1.59
#